data_AF-A0A953KJM8-F1
#
_entry.id   AF-A0A953KJM8-F1
#
_cell.length_a   1.000
_cell.length_b   1.000
_cell.length_c   1.000
_cell.angle_alpha   90.00
_cell.angle_beta   90.00
_cell.angle_gamma   90.00
#
_symmetry.space_group_name_H-M   'P 1'
#
loop_
_entity.id
_entity.type
_entity.pdbx_description
1 polymer ?
#
loop_
_entity_poly.entity_id
_entity_poly.type
_entity_poly.pdbx_seq_one_letter_code
_entity_poly.pdbx_strand_id
1 'polypeptide(L)'
;MKAYKDSEPKWFGGVLGGHVGIESDSSNILNFMPSGEFHLFSKQDERNSRFALHTEDNFYAMFGSDPDSVKKTIIYIPISALQKQKFDSIANAYLNQTPYDYAFLGMRCGAAAYDVLGQLGILTEYDHQKTYRKIFYPKKLRKPLLEKAEQNNWTIEKHAGSVTRRWEKD
;
A
#
# COMPACT_ATOMS: atom_id res chain seq x y z
N MET A 1 -2.04 21.78 -14.94
CA MET A 1 -2.75 20.51 -14.67
C MET A 1 -4.12 20.56 -15.37
N LYS A 2 -4.20 20.23 -16.66
CA LYS A 2 -5.49 20.21 -17.41
C LYS A 2 -5.57 19.10 -18.47
N ALA A 3 -4.47 18.42 -18.81
CA ALA A 3 -4.38 17.55 -19.97
C ALA A 3 -4.77 16.07 -19.75
N TYR A 4 -5.23 15.67 -18.56
CA TYR A 4 -5.31 14.24 -18.19
C TYR A 4 -6.59 13.84 -17.43
N LYS A 5 -7.62 14.70 -17.42
CA LYS A 5 -8.88 14.39 -16.74
C LYS A 5 -9.76 13.41 -17.52
N ASP A 6 -9.55 13.29 -18.82
CA ASP A 6 -10.51 12.67 -19.74
C ASP A 6 -10.09 11.27 -20.23
N SER A 7 -8.89 10.77 -19.86
CA SER A 7 -8.34 9.51 -20.38
C SER A 7 -8.32 8.35 -19.40
N GLU A 8 -8.52 8.58 -18.10
CA GLU A 8 -8.38 7.53 -17.07
C GLU A 8 -9.41 7.74 -15.95
N PRO A 9 -10.04 6.66 -15.43
CA PRO A 9 -10.90 6.76 -14.27
C PRO A 9 -10.10 7.29 -13.06
N LYS A 10 -10.71 8.21 -12.32
CA LYS A 10 -10.11 8.74 -11.10
C LYS A 10 -10.07 7.63 -10.05
N TRP A 11 -8.90 7.04 -9.82
CA TRP A 11 -8.68 6.21 -8.64
C TRP A 11 -8.68 7.06 -7.36
N PHE A 12 -9.01 6.46 -6.23
CA PHE A 12 -8.96 7.13 -4.93
C PHE A 12 -7.52 7.57 -4.63
N GLY A 13 -7.23 8.88 -4.76
CA GLY A 13 -5.86 9.43 -4.78
C GLY A 13 -5.46 10.15 -6.07
N GLY A 14 -6.32 10.18 -7.09
CA GLY A 14 -6.14 10.91 -8.34
C GLY A 14 -5.23 10.22 -9.36
N VAL A 15 -4.90 10.94 -10.44
CA VAL A 15 -4.01 10.50 -11.54
C VAL A 15 -2.63 10.04 -11.06
N LEU A 16 -2.19 10.53 -9.89
CA LEU A 16 -0.91 10.21 -9.25
C LEU A 16 -1.04 9.17 -8.13
N GLY A 17 -2.26 8.74 -7.79
CA GLY A 17 -2.52 7.82 -6.70
C GLY A 17 -2.06 6.41 -7.04
N GLY A 18 -1.25 5.83 -6.15
CA GLY A 18 -0.96 4.41 -6.14
C GLY A 18 -1.72 3.69 -5.03
N HIS A 19 -1.76 2.37 -5.11
CA HIS A 19 -2.18 1.50 -4.02
C HIS A 19 -1.00 0.61 -3.62
N VAL A 20 -0.95 0.22 -2.35
CA VAL A 20 0.13 -0.59 -1.79
C VAL A 20 -0.48 -1.80 -1.13
N GLY A 21 0.10 -2.95 -1.41
CA GLY A 21 -0.17 -4.20 -0.71
C GLY A 21 1.12 -4.90 -0.33
N ILE A 22 1.02 -5.87 0.56
CA ILE A 22 2.10 -6.76 0.97
C ILE A 22 1.67 -8.17 0.60
N GLU A 23 2.41 -8.78 -0.32
CA GLU A 23 2.19 -10.17 -0.70
C GLU A 23 2.89 -11.09 0.30
N SER A 24 2.18 -12.16 0.66
CA SER A 24 2.72 -13.32 1.36
C SER A 24 2.53 -14.56 0.49
N ASP A 25 3.14 -15.67 0.88
CA ASP A 25 2.95 -16.99 0.29
C ASP A 25 1.46 -17.23 -0.04
N SER A 26 1.20 -17.83 -1.21
CA SER A 26 -0.13 -18.11 -1.81
C SER A 26 -0.72 -17.05 -2.75
N SER A 27 0.09 -16.17 -3.34
CA SER A 27 -0.37 -15.20 -4.36
C SER A 27 -1.47 -14.25 -3.86
N ASN A 28 -1.54 -14.04 -2.54
CA ASN A 28 -2.51 -13.18 -1.88
C ASN A 28 -1.81 -11.94 -1.33
N ILE A 29 -2.37 -10.80 -1.69
CA ILE A 29 -1.87 -9.48 -1.37
C ILE A 29 -2.75 -8.87 -0.28
N LEU A 30 -2.20 -8.76 0.92
CA LEU A 30 -2.81 -8.02 2.02
C LEU A 30 -2.74 -6.53 1.71
N ASN A 31 -3.89 -5.85 1.70
CA ASN A 31 -3.94 -4.41 1.49
C ASN A 31 -5.02 -3.72 2.33
N PHE A 32 -4.84 -2.42 2.52
CA PHE A 32 -5.72 -1.57 3.32
C PHE A 32 -6.48 -0.59 2.43
N MET A 33 -7.80 -0.69 2.45
CA MET A 33 -8.71 0.01 1.55
C MET A 33 -9.86 0.70 2.29
N PRO A 34 -10.45 1.76 1.69
CA PRO A 34 -11.66 2.35 2.23
C PRO A 34 -12.83 1.36 2.16
N SER A 35 -13.75 1.47 3.12
CA SER A 35 -14.98 0.69 3.19
C SER A 35 -16.09 1.61 3.68
N GLY A 36 -16.90 2.15 2.77
CA GLY A 36 -17.92 3.16 3.09
C GLY A 36 -17.49 4.59 2.76
N GLU A 37 -18.02 5.56 3.50
CA GLU A 37 -17.80 6.98 3.21
C GLU A 37 -16.39 7.45 3.58
N PHE A 38 -15.84 8.35 2.77
CA PHE A 38 -14.51 8.88 3.02
C PHE A 38 -14.50 9.89 4.16
N HIS A 39 -13.58 9.72 5.10
CA HIS A 39 -13.37 10.66 6.18
C HIS A 39 -12.22 11.64 5.92
N LEU A 40 -12.43 12.92 6.27
CA LEU A 40 -11.34 13.91 6.28
C LEU A 40 -10.38 13.67 7.45
N PHE A 41 -10.91 13.28 8.61
CA PHE A 41 -10.17 12.96 9.83
C PHE A 41 -10.55 11.56 10.32
N SER A 42 -9.57 10.82 10.85
CA SER A 42 -9.79 9.46 11.38
C SER A 42 -10.86 9.44 12.47
N LYS A 43 -11.86 8.57 12.33
CA LYS A 43 -12.88 8.28 13.35
C LYS A 43 -12.61 6.94 14.03
N GLN A 44 -12.64 6.91 15.36
CA GLN A 44 -12.39 5.68 16.12
C GLN A 44 -13.62 4.78 16.22
N ASP A 45 -14.81 5.38 16.39
CA ASP A 45 -16.07 4.65 16.64
C ASP A 45 -16.82 4.25 15.36
N GLU A 46 -16.41 4.82 14.22
CA GLU A 46 -17.01 4.60 12.90
C GLU A 46 -15.88 4.52 11.86
N ARG A 47 -15.24 3.34 11.76
CA ARG A 47 -14.10 3.14 10.85
C ARG A 47 -14.62 2.72 9.48
N ASN A 48 -14.42 3.57 8.48
CA ASN A 48 -14.79 3.30 7.09
C ASN A 48 -13.61 2.73 6.31
N SER A 49 -13.11 1.59 6.79
CA SER A 49 -11.97 0.92 6.18
C SER A 49 -11.93 -0.57 6.47
N ARG A 50 -11.14 -1.28 5.68
CA ARG A 50 -10.87 -2.70 5.90
C ARG A 50 -9.50 -3.09 5.39
N PHE A 51 -8.88 -4.05 6.07
CA PHE A 51 -7.90 -4.91 5.43
C PHE A 51 -8.60 -6.01 4.64
N ALA A 52 -8.02 -6.38 3.50
CA ALA A 52 -8.51 -7.45 2.66
C ALA A 52 -7.35 -8.19 1.99
N LEU A 53 -7.57 -9.45 1.67
CA LEU A 53 -6.71 -10.24 0.79
C LEU A 53 -7.29 -10.21 -0.62
N HIS A 54 -6.42 -9.95 -1.59
CA HIS A 54 -6.76 -10.05 -3.01
C HIS A 54 -5.71 -10.91 -3.70
N THR A 55 -6.14 -11.74 -4.67
CA THR A 55 -5.20 -12.35 -5.61
C THR A 55 -4.47 -11.26 -6.40
N GLU A 56 -3.36 -11.61 -7.05
CA GLU A 56 -2.63 -10.68 -7.93
C GLU A 56 -3.57 -10.01 -8.96
N ASP A 57 -4.37 -10.81 -9.68
CA ASP A 57 -5.32 -10.32 -10.67
C ASP A 57 -6.32 -9.34 -10.07
N ASN A 58 -6.94 -9.69 -8.94
CA ASN A 58 -7.92 -8.84 -8.29
C ASN A 58 -7.28 -7.55 -7.75
N PHE A 59 -6.03 -7.64 -7.26
CA PHE A 59 -5.30 -6.49 -6.77
C PHE A 59 -5.00 -5.48 -7.88
N TYR A 60 -4.58 -5.94 -9.06
CA TYR A 60 -4.30 -5.04 -10.17
C TYR A 60 -5.55 -4.61 -10.94
N ALA A 61 -6.58 -5.45 -11.00
CA ALA A 61 -7.88 -5.10 -11.59
C ALA A 61 -8.57 -3.94 -10.86
N MET A 62 -8.27 -3.74 -9.56
CA MET A 62 -8.74 -2.57 -8.82
C MET A 62 -8.42 -1.27 -9.57
N PHE A 63 -7.28 -1.15 -10.25
CA PHE A 63 -6.90 0.10 -10.92
C PHE A 63 -7.73 0.44 -12.18
N GLY A 64 -8.72 -0.39 -12.55
CA GLY A 64 -9.66 -0.12 -13.64
C GLY A 64 -9.05 -0.25 -15.04
N SER A 65 -7.88 -0.87 -15.13
CA SER A 65 -7.17 -1.19 -16.37
C SER A 65 -6.78 -2.67 -16.38
N ASP A 66 -6.42 -3.18 -17.54
CA ASP A 66 -5.72 -4.47 -17.67
C ASP A 66 -4.54 -4.51 -16.66
N PRO A 67 -4.39 -5.59 -15.85
CA PRO A 67 -3.26 -5.77 -14.94
C PRO A 67 -1.88 -5.49 -15.55
N ASP A 68 -1.68 -5.88 -16.82
CA ASP A 68 -0.41 -5.66 -17.53
C ASP A 68 -0.18 -4.19 -17.89
N SER A 69 -1.25 -3.40 -17.92
CA SER A 69 -1.20 -1.95 -18.12
C SER A 69 -0.95 -1.17 -16.83
N VAL A 70 -0.90 -1.83 -15.66
CA VAL A 70 -0.64 -1.18 -14.38
C VAL A 70 0.85 -0.93 -14.20
N LYS A 71 1.22 0.34 -13.98
CA LYS A 71 2.58 0.71 -13.56
C LYS A 71 2.82 0.23 -12.13
N LYS A 72 3.75 -0.70 -11.94
CA LYS A 72 4.04 -1.33 -10.64
C LYS A 72 5.54 -1.41 -10.33
N THR A 73 5.86 -1.46 -9.04
CA THR A 73 7.20 -1.83 -8.55
C THR A 73 7.01 -2.86 -7.46
N ILE A 74 7.68 -3.99 -7.62
CA ILE A 74 7.67 -5.11 -6.69
C ILE A 74 9.06 -5.16 -6.05
N ILE A 75 9.11 -5.28 -4.73
CA ILE A 75 10.36 -5.36 -3.97
C ILE A 75 10.29 -6.66 -3.20
N TYR A 76 11.17 -7.60 -3.52
CA TYR A 76 11.24 -8.90 -2.86
C TYR A 76 12.09 -8.77 -1.62
N ILE A 77 11.45 -8.85 -0.45
CA ILE A 77 12.11 -8.69 0.84
C ILE A 77 12.35 -10.08 1.43
N PRO A 78 13.61 -10.53 1.58
CA PRO A 78 13.91 -11.75 2.30
C PRO A 78 13.49 -11.61 3.76
N ILE A 79 12.71 -12.57 4.25
CA ILE A 79 12.25 -12.61 5.65
C ILE A 79 12.61 -13.94 6.29
N SER A 80 12.85 -13.91 7.61
CA SER A 80 13.02 -15.11 8.42
C SER A 80 11.69 -15.82 8.67
N ALA A 81 11.73 -17.09 9.06
CA ALA A 81 10.53 -17.85 9.48
C ALA A 81 9.78 -17.16 10.63
N LEU A 82 10.50 -16.54 11.58
CA LEU A 82 9.90 -15.78 12.66
C LEU A 82 9.16 -14.52 12.17
N GLN A 83 9.76 -13.80 11.22
CA GLN A 83 9.10 -12.65 10.58
C GLN A 83 7.87 -13.09 9.79
N LYS A 84 7.93 -14.24 9.10
CA LYS A 84 6.77 -14.80 8.41
C LYS A 84 5.64 -15.12 9.38
N GLN A 85 5.93 -15.84 10.47
CA GLN A 85 4.93 -16.14 11.50
C GLN A 85 4.34 -14.86 12.12
N LYS A 86 5.18 -13.84 12.36
CA LYS A 86 4.72 -12.53 12.84
C LYS A 86 3.81 -11.84 11.83
N PHE A 87 4.16 -11.89 10.54
CA PHE A 87 3.33 -11.35 9.46
C PHE A 87 1.96 -12.03 9.43
N ASP A 88 1.92 -13.37 9.46
CA ASP A 88 0.67 -14.14 9.44
C ASP A 88 -0.21 -13.79 10.63
N SER A 89 0.39 -13.62 11.82
CA SER A 89 -0.32 -13.16 13.02
C SER A 89 -0.90 -11.76 12.87
N ILE A 90 -0.14 -10.81 12.32
CA ILE A 90 -0.60 -9.43 12.09
C ILE A 90 -1.72 -9.41 11.04
N ALA A 91 -1.53 -10.11 9.93
CA ALA A 91 -2.50 -10.21 8.85
C ALA A 91 -3.84 -10.76 9.35
N ASN A 92 -3.81 -11.87 10.08
CA ASN A 92 -5.02 -12.46 10.67
C ASN A 92 -5.72 -11.51 11.64
N ALA A 93 -4.97 -10.83 12.51
CA ALA A 93 -5.53 -9.84 13.43
C ALA A 93 -6.20 -8.68 12.68
N TYR A 94 -5.54 -8.14 11.64
CA TYR A 94 -6.03 -6.98 10.88
C TYR A 94 -7.22 -7.32 9.97
N LEU A 95 -7.26 -8.54 9.45
CA LEU A 95 -8.40 -9.07 8.69
C LEU A 95 -9.62 -9.29 9.59
N ASN A 96 -9.40 -9.78 10.80
CA ASN A 96 -10.48 -9.96 11.78
C ASN A 96 -10.98 -8.63 12.34
N GLN A 97 -10.06 -7.71 12.65
CA GLN A 97 -10.39 -6.40 13.17
C GLN A 97 -9.43 -5.35 12.63
N THR A 98 -9.90 -4.55 11.68
CA THR A 98 -9.11 -3.47 11.11
C THR A 98 -8.89 -2.36 12.15
N PRO A 99 -7.62 -2.03 12.49
CA PRO A 99 -7.31 -1.15 13.61
C PRO A 99 -7.43 0.34 13.27
N TYR A 100 -7.61 0.67 11.98
CA TYR A 100 -7.51 2.03 11.46
C TYR A 100 -8.80 2.48 10.79
N ASP A 101 -8.94 3.78 10.61
CA ASP A 101 -9.91 4.38 9.70
C ASP A 101 -9.19 4.87 8.43
N TYR A 102 -9.88 4.87 7.30
CA TYR A 102 -9.33 5.36 6.04
C TYR A 102 -9.67 6.84 5.90
N ALA A 103 -8.72 7.71 6.18
CA ALA A 103 -8.95 9.16 6.19
C ALA A 103 -7.93 9.94 5.33
N PHE A 104 -8.24 11.21 5.02
CA PHE A 104 -7.27 12.12 4.42
C PHE A 104 -6.13 12.43 5.39
N LEU A 105 -6.47 12.85 6.61
CA LEU A 105 -5.56 13.04 7.73
C LEU A 105 -5.63 11.82 8.65
N GLY A 106 -5.02 10.74 8.19
CA GLY A 106 -4.99 9.47 8.89
C GLY A 106 -4.34 8.36 8.06
N MET A 107 -4.59 7.12 8.45
CA MET A 107 -4.02 5.95 7.78
C MET A 107 -4.58 5.81 6.37
N ARG A 108 -3.68 5.45 5.46
CA ARG A 108 -3.92 5.12 4.05
C ARG A 108 -3.08 3.91 3.69
N CYS A 109 -3.28 3.35 2.50
CA CYS A 109 -2.59 2.12 2.06
C CYS A 109 -1.06 2.12 2.30
N GLY A 110 -0.36 3.20 1.94
CA GLY A 110 1.09 3.32 2.18
C GLY A 110 1.46 3.36 3.66
N ALA A 111 0.73 4.10 4.49
CA ALA A 111 0.97 4.16 5.93
C ALA A 111 0.66 2.83 6.63
N ALA A 112 -0.43 2.17 6.23
CA ALA A 112 -0.82 0.86 6.73
C ALA A 112 0.20 -0.23 6.35
N ALA A 113 0.73 -0.22 5.12
CA ALA A 113 1.80 -1.12 4.74
C ALA A 113 3.11 -0.80 5.50
N TYR A 114 3.45 0.47 5.71
CA TYR A 114 4.61 0.86 6.51
C TYR A 114 4.51 0.33 7.95
N ASP A 115 3.33 0.44 8.57
CA ASP A 115 3.07 -0.06 9.92
C ASP A 115 3.38 -1.56 10.04
N VAL A 116 2.86 -2.39 9.13
CA VAL A 116 3.16 -3.83 9.09
C VAL A 116 4.67 -4.08 8.92
N LEU A 117 5.32 -3.40 7.98
CA LEU A 117 6.76 -3.54 7.74
C LEU A 117 7.61 -3.07 8.94
N GLY A 118 7.16 -2.05 9.66
CA GLY A 118 7.75 -1.58 10.91
C GLY A 118 7.69 -2.64 12.00
N GLN A 119 6.51 -3.24 12.20
CA GLN A 119 6.34 -4.33 13.16
C GLN A 119 7.18 -5.57 12.81
N LEU A 120 7.45 -5.82 11.53
CA LEU A 120 8.35 -6.89 11.08
C LEU A 120 9.85 -6.58 11.27
N GLY A 121 10.19 -5.37 11.74
CA GLY A 121 11.58 -4.91 11.86
C GLY A 121 12.27 -4.66 10.52
N ILE A 122 11.50 -4.58 9.42
CA ILE A 122 12.02 -4.31 8.07
C ILE A 122 12.27 -2.80 7.92
N LEU A 123 11.35 -1.99 8.43
CA LEU A 123 11.47 -0.53 8.51
C LEU A 123 11.50 -0.10 9.97
N THR A 124 11.86 1.16 10.22
CA THR A 124 11.77 1.74 11.56
C THR A 124 10.31 1.74 12.04
N GLU A 125 10.04 1.15 13.18
CA GLU A 125 8.72 1.19 13.81
C GLU A 125 8.42 2.60 14.35
N TYR A 126 7.21 3.08 14.08
CA TYR A 126 6.71 4.38 14.54
C TYR A 126 5.37 4.18 15.24
N ASP A 127 5.04 5.10 16.15
CA ASP A 127 3.68 5.19 16.67
C ASP A 127 2.69 5.56 15.53
N HIS A 128 1.41 5.28 15.78
CA HIS A 128 0.33 5.50 14.83
C HIS A 128 0.32 6.91 14.21
N GLN A 129 0.49 7.96 15.02
CA GLN A 129 0.43 9.34 14.54
C GLN A 129 1.62 9.67 13.64
N LYS A 130 2.81 9.26 14.06
CA LYS A 130 4.04 9.47 13.32
C LYS A 130 4.04 8.68 12.01
N THR A 131 3.46 7.48 11.97
CA THR A 131 3.32 6.66 10.77
C THR A 131 2.55 7.39 9.68
N TYR A 132 1.30 7.80 9.92
CA TYR A 132 0.51 8.44 8.86
C TYR A 132 1.02 9.84 8.48
N ARG A 133 1.63 10.58 9.42
CA ARG A 133 2.24 11.89 9.13
C ARG A 133 3.47 11.77 8.23
N LYS A 134 4.32 10.77 8.45
CA LYS A 134 5.52 10.53 7.62
C LYS A 134 5.19 9.89 6.28
N ILE A 135 4.20 9.00 6.26
CA ILE A 135 3.83 8.16 5.11
C ILE A 135 2.48 8.60 4.54
N PHE A 136 2.32 9.90 4.27
CA PHE A 136 1.04 10.44 3.80
C PHE A 136 0.70 10.05 2.35
N TYR A 137 1.68 9.58 1.58
CA TYR A 137 1.53 9.15 0.18
C TYR A 137 2.51 8.01 -0.17
N PRO A 138 2.18 7.14 -1.14
CA PRO A 138 2.95 5.94 -1.46
C PRO A 138 4.45 6.17 -1.73
N LYS A 139 4.86 7.25 -2.42
CA LYS A 139 6.30 7.54 -2.62
C LYS A 139 7.10 7.65 -1.32
N LYS A 140 6.50 8.08 -0.20
CA LYS A 140 7.19 8.12 1.11
C LYS A 140 7.48 6.75 1.70
N LEU A 141 6.74 5.73 1.29
CA LEU A 141 7.07 4.32 1.57
C LEU A 141 8.02 3.75 0.51
N ARG A 142 7.74 4.00 -0.78
CA ARG A 142 8.52 3.45 -1.89
C ARG A 142 9.99 3.85 -1.81
N LYS A 143 10.28 5.14 -1.58
CA LYS A 143 11.66 5.65 -1.54
C LYS A 143 12.55 4.94 -0.51
N PRO A 144 12.20 4.88 0.79
CA PRO A 144 13.04 4.17 1.77
C PRO A 144 13.12 2.66 1.51
N LEU A 145 12.09 2.04 0.93
CA LEU A 145 12.17 0.63 0.54
C LEU A 145 13.15 0.40 -0.62
N LEU A 146 13.17 1.28 -1.63
CA LEU A 146 14.15 1.20 -2.72
C LEU A 146 15.58 1.42 -2.20
N GLU A 147 15.78 2.43 -1.35
CA GLU A 147 17.08 2.67 -0.69
C GLU A 147 17.53 1.44 0.11
N LYS A 148 16.61 0.81 0.86
CA LYS A 148 16.91 -0.40 1.63
C LYS A 148 17.19 -1.60 0.73
N ALA A 149 16.43 -1.75 -0.35
CA ALA A 149 16.63 -2.82 -1.33
C ALA A 149 18.02 -2.73 -1.98
N GLU A 150 18.44 -1.52 -2.38
CA GLU A 150 19.78 -1.28 -2.91
C GLU A 150 20.87 -1.61 -1.88
N GLN A 151 20.72 -1.16 -0.63
CA GLN A 151 21.68 -1.43 0.44
C GLN A 151 21.83 -2.92 0.80
N ASN A 152 20.76 -3.70 0.61
CA ASN A 152 20.71 -5.11 1.03
C ASN A 152 20.70 -6.08 -0.18
N ASN A 153 20.90 -5.57 -1.40
CA ASN A 153 20.84 -6.34 -2.66
C ASN A 153 19.54 -7.15 -2.82
N TRP A 154 18.39 -6.55 -2.48
CA TRP A 154 17.08 -7.16 -2.70
C TRP A 154 16.67 -7.07 -4.17
N THR A 155 15.91 -8.05 -4.64
CA THR A 155 15.36 -8.03 -6.00
C THR A 155 14.28 -6.95 -6.12
N ILE A 156 14.36 -6.16 -7.19
CA ILE A 156 13.39 -5.12 -7.52
C ILE A 156 12.91 -5.36 -8.95
N GLU A 157 11.61 -5.50 -9.14
CA GLU A 157 10.98 -5.57 -10.45
C GLU A 157 10.17 -4.29 -10.70
N LYS A 158 10.32 -3.73 -11.90
CA LYS A 158 9.61 -2.50 -12.31
C LYS A 158 8.89 -2.76 -13.61
N HIS A 159 7.60 -2.52 -13.62
CA HIS A 159 6.77 -2.59 -14.83
C HIS A 159 6.31 -1.19 -15.16
N ALA A 160 6.59 -0.75 -16.40
CA ALA A 160 6.29 0.59 -16.84
C ALA A 160 4.77 0.86 -16.91
N GLY A 161 3.97 -0.18 -17.18
CA GLY A 161 2.53 -0.06 -17.44
C GLY A 161 2.22 0.85 -18.63
N SER A 162 0.98 1.31 -18.73
CA SER A 162 0.58 2.29 -19.74
C SER A 162 1.29 3.64 -19.56
N VAL A 163 1.69 4.27 -20.68
CA VAL A 163 2.30 5.60 -20.70
C VAL A 163 1.38 6.72 -20.17
N THR A 164 0.08 6.45 -20.09
CA THR A 164 -0.94 7.34 -19.50
C THR A 164 -0.85 7.37 -17.97
N ARG A 165 -0.37 6.30 -17.34
CA ARG A 165 -0.20 6.18 -15.88
C ARG A 165 1.15 6.72 -15.44
N ARG A 166 1.13 7.81 -14.67
CA ARG A 166 2.33 8.46 -14.15
C ARG A 166 2.30 8.46 -12.63
N TRP A 167 3.32 7.87 -12.02
CA TRP A 167 3.58 8.08 -10.60
C TRP A 167 3.99 9.53 -10.34
N GLU A 168 3.80 9.96 -9.10
CA GLU A 168 4.37 11.20 -8.59
C GLU A 168 5.87 11.27 -8.92
N LYS A 169 6.25 12.20 -9.83
CA LYS A 169 7.59 12.37 -10.42
C LYS A 169 8.68 11.81 -9.50
N ASP A 170 9.33 10.71 -9.89
CA ASP A 170 10.42 10.13 -9.12
C ASP A 170 11.60 11.09 -9.07
#